data_AF-A0AAF0RMI1-F1
#
_entry.id   AF-A0AAF0RMI1-F1
#
_cell.length_a   1.000
_cell.length_b   1.000
_cell.length_c   1.000
_cell.angle_alpha   90.00
_cell.angle_beta   90.00
_cell.angle_gamma   90.00
#
_symmetry.space_group_name_H-M   'P 1'
#
loop_
_entity.id
_entity.type
_entity.pdbx_description
1 polymer ?
#
loop_
_entity_poly.entity_id
_entity_poly.type
_entity_poly.pdbx_seq_one_letter_code
_entity_poly.pdbx_strand_id
1 'polypeptide(L)'
;MTDAPPAISIHHLRAVTDESTVELPDRVVEVLATVGPDTDVLVSDVSARSFAAVIRRSYSTKQPNLVPFIDPLQALGDELVLICQVEHGDELVTVVLRATDRTLVAATAIDRSVGVVHITVQELCARLRASDAPGAELALEVASQCPTEERVRIFEQGALATARTFLTKYTMAAEKGFDVRGLDGFARALVPLGDEQPGFCIVQADISVGITAFTPGRTDVLAAMSVGGLSPQTETTEENG
;
A
#
# COMPACT_ATOMS: atom_id res chain seq x y z
N MET A 1 20.50 7.53 23.18
CA MET A 1 20.82 8.50 22.11
C MET A 1 21.12 7.67 20.88
N THR A 2 20.13 7.48 20.01
CA THR A 2 20.34 6.84 18.70
C THR A 2 20.93 7.93 17.81
N ASP A 3 22.23 7.81 17.51
CA ASP A 3 22.84 8.62 16.45
C ASP A 3 22.02 8.44 15.17
N ALA A 4 21.80 9.52 14.43
CA ALA A 4 21.16 9.44 13.13
C ALA A 4 21.94 8.43 12.26
N PRO A 5 21.26 7.54 11.52
CA PRO A 5 21.95 6.61 10.63
C PRO A 5 22.92 7.36 9.73
N PRO A 6 24.15 6.87 9.51
CA PRO A 6 25.11 7.53 8.64
C PRO A 6 24.51 7.70 7.23
N ALA A 7 24.71 8.87 6.63
CA ALA A 7 24.20 9.17 5.30
C ALA A 7 24.76 8.17 4.27
N ILE A 8 23.88 7.35 3.68
CA ILE A 8 24.18 6.48 2.56
C ILE A 8 23.77 7.21 1.28
N SER A 9 24.64 7.24 0.27
CA SER A 9 24.37 7.88 -1.02
C SER A 9 24.22 6.84 -2.13
N ILE A 10 23.62 7.26 -3.25
CA ILE A 10 23.54 6.45 -4.47
C ILE A 10 24.93 6.02 -4.95
N HIS A 11 25.94 6.90 -4.87
CA HIS A 11 27.32 6.55 -5.21
C HIS A 11 27.86 5.42 -4.34
N HIS A 12 27.54 5.42 -3.04
CA HIS A 12 27.95 4.34 -2.16
C HIS A 12 27.26 3.03 -2.54
N LEU A 13 25.95 3.05 -2.80
CA LEU A 13 25.19 1.86 -3.20
C LEU A 13 25.69 1.26 -4.51
N ARG A 14 26.04 2.09 -5.51
CA ARG A 14 26.66 1.62 -6.75
C ARG A 14 27.99 0.92 -6.49
N ALA A 15 28.90 1.57 -5.76
CA ALA A 15 30.21 1.00 -5.47
C ALA A 15 30.11 -0.37 -4.76
N VAL A 16 29.26 -0.50 -3.73
CA VAL A 16 29.13 -1.77 -2.99
C VAL A 16 28.37 -2.84 -3.76
N THR A 17 27.58 -2.49 -4.78
CA THR A 17 26.90 -3.48 -5.64
C THR A 17 27.81 -3.94 -6.78
N ASP A 18 28.59 -3.03 -7.37
CA ASP A 18 29.56 -3.33 -8.44
C ASP A 18 30.74 -4.19 -7.95
N GLU A 19 31.21 -3.96 -6.71
CA GLU A 19 32.35 -4.67 -6.12
C GLU A 19 31.94 -5.95 -5.35
N SER A 20 30.65 -6.28 -5.33
CA SER A 20 30.14 -7.37 -4.51
C SER A 20 30.46 -8.76 -5.06
N THR A 21 30.62 -9.72 -4.15
CA THR A 21 30.62 -11.15 -4.47
C THR A 21 29.26 -11.80 -4.20
N VAL A 22 28.30 -11.05 -3.65
CA VAL A 22 26.91 -11.48 -3.46
C VAL A 22 26.22 -11.52 -4.82
N GLU A 23 25.51 -12.60 -5.11
CA GLU A 23 24.69 -12.70 -6.32
C GLU A 23 23.50 -11.74 -6.21
N LEU A 24 23.40 -10.80 -7.16
CA LEU A 24 22.36 -9.78 -7.18
C LEU A 24 21.46 -9.96 -8.40
N PRO A 25 20.15 -9.66 -8.29
CA PRO A 25 19.31 -9.54 -9.47
C PRO A 25 19.85 -8.44 -10.38
N ASP A 26 19.99 -8.72 -11.69
CA ASP A 26 20.47 -7.75 -12.70
C ASP A 26 19.72 -6.40 -12.58
N ARG A 27 18.43 -6.47 -12.28
CA ARG A 27 17.57 -5.30 -12.15
C ARG A 27 18.01 -4.32 -11.05
N VAL A 28 18.63 -4.79 -9.97
CA VAL A 28 19.19 -3.92 -8.93
C VAL A 28 20.27 -3.02 -9.52
N VAL A 29 21.20 -3.61 -10.28
CA VAL A 29 22.33 -2.90 -10.89
C VAL A 29 21.82 -1.93 -11.95
N GLU A 30 20.90 -2.40 -12.81
CA GLU A 30 20.28 -1.56 -13.85
C GLU A 30 19.61 -0.31 -13.27
N VAL A 31 18.75 -0.47 -12.27
CA VAL A 31 18.01 0.67 -11.67
C VAL A 31 18.97 1.60 -10.94
N LEU A 32 19.91 1.07 -10.15
CA LEU A 32 20.88 1.90 -9.47
C LEU A 32 21.73 2.70 -10.47
N ALA A 33 22.04 2.16 -11.66
CA ALA A 33 22.78 2.87 -12.70
C ALA A 33 21.98 4.03 -13.34
N THR A 34 20.65 3.97 -13.40
CA THR A 34 19.81 5.02 -14.00
C THR A 34 19.40 6.13 -13.02
N VAL A 35 19.42 5.85 -11.71
CA VAL A 35 19.04 6.82 -10.67
C VAL A 35 19.97 8.04 -10.63
N GLY A 36 19.45 9.23 -10.34
CA GLY A 36 20.29 10.43 -10.21
C GLY A 36 21.25 10.32 -9.01
N PRO A 37 22.46 10.89 -9.07
CA PRO A 37 23.40 10.84 -7.94
C PRO A 37 22.86 11.53 -6.68
N ASP A 38 21.97 12.51 -6.86
CA ASP A 38 21.34 13.31 -5.80
C ASP A 38 19.99 12.72 -5.33
N THR A 39 19.61 11.52 -5.79
CA THR A 39 18.37 10.88 -5.32
C THR A 39 18.54 10.43 -3.86
N ASP A 40 17.53 10.73 -3.05
CA ASP A 40 17.51 10.36 -1.64
C ASP A 40 17.51 8.84 -1.45
N VAL A 41 18.29 8.39 -0.47
CA VAL A 41 18.29 7.02 0.01
C VAL A 41 17.63 7.00 1.38
N LEU A 42 16.49 6.32 1.49
CA LEU A 42 15.86 6.09 2.78
C LEU A 42 16.65 5.01 3.53
N VAL A 43 17.20 5.34 4.68
CA VAL A 43 18.00 4.42 5.50
C VAL A 43 17.29 4.14 6.82
N SER A 44 17.19 2.87 7.18
CA SER A 44 16.71 2.43 8.50
C SER A 44 17.62 1.36 9.05
N ASP A 45 18.00 1.45 10.32
CA ASP A 45 18.78 0.43 11.01
C ASP A 45 17.86 -0.53 11.79
N VAL A 46 18.16 -1.82 11.75
CA VAL A 46 17.40 -2.86 12.45
C VAL A 46 18.29 -4.06 12.71
N SER A 47 17.98 -4.88 13.72
CA SER A 47 18.68 -6.16 13.87
C SER A 47 18.28 -7.13 12.77
N ALA A 48 19.26 -7.87 12.22
CA ALA A 48 19.04 -8.81 11.13
C ALA A 48 17.98 -9.86 11.49
N ARG A 49 18.01 -10.40 12.72
CA ARG A 49 17.00 -11.31 13.25
C ARG A 49 15.60 -10.71 13.22
N SER A 50 15.43 -9.47 13.67
CA SER A 50 14.11 -8.82 13.69
C SER A 50 13.59 -8.64 12.28
N PHE A 51 14.45 -8.19 11.36
CA PHE A 51 14.04 -8.00 9.97
C PHE A 51 13.66 -9.33 9.29
N ALA A 52 14.47 -10.38 9.46
CA ALA A 52 14.14 -11.72 8.98
C ALA A 52 12.81 -12.24 9.55
N ALA A 53 12.52 -11.96 10.83
CA ALA A 53 11.25 -12.34 11.45
C ALA A 53 10.05 -11.58 10.85
N VAL A 54 10.17 -10.28 10.57
CA VAL A 54 9.14 -9.48 9.88
C VAL A 54 8.88 -10.02 8.47
N ILE A 55 9.95 -10.34 7.74
CA ILE A 55 9.84 -10.95 6.41
C ILE A 55 9.11 -12.29 6.55
N ARG A 56 9.55 -13.23 7.39
CA ARG A 56 8.85 -14.52 7.57
C ARG A 56 7.39 -14.38 7.94
N ARG A 57 7.05 -13.45 8.83
CA ARG A 57 5.64 -13.22 9.23
C ARG A 57 4.78 -12.72 8.08
N SER A 58 5.38 -12.03 7.11
CA SER A 58 4.72 -11.48 5.94
C SER A 58 4.72 -12.44 4.74
N TYR A 59 5.42 -13.58 4.82
CA TYR A 59 5.76 -14.46 3.70
C TYR A 59 5.02 -15.79 3.70
N SER A 60 3.72 -15.71 3.39
CA SER A 60 3.09 -16.72 2.55
C SER A 60 2.22 -16.13 1.43
N THR A 61 2.01 -14.81 1.35
CA THR A 61 1.06 -14.24 0.37
C THR A 61 1.34 -12.84 -0.18
N LYS A 62 2.12 -11.94 0.45
CA LYS A 62 2.03 -10.49 0.12
C LYS A 62 3.22 -9.86 -0.60
N GLN A 63 4.42 -10.36 -0.38
CA GLN A 63 5.65 -9.90 -1.02
C GLN A 63 6.42 -11.20 -1.25
N PRO A 64 6.90 -11.54 -2.45
CA PRO A 64 7.79 -12.69 -2.69
C PRO A 64 9.27 -12.30 -2.87
N ASN A 65 9.54 -11.03 -3.19
CA ASN A 65 10.84 -10.44 -3.55
C ASN A 65 11.87 -10.26 -2.41
N LEU A 66 11.44 -10.34 -1.16
CA LEU A 66 12.21 -10.29 0.09
C LEU A 66 12.52 -11.68 0.65
N VAL A 67 11.97 -12.79 0.08
CA VAL A 67 12.42 -14.16 0.44
C VAL A 67 13.93 -14.29 0.37
N PRO A 68 14.61 -13.78 -0.69
CA PRO A 68 16.06 -13.88 -0.80
C PRO A 68 16.83 -13.22 0.35
N PHE A 69 16.20 -12.35 1.16
CA PHE A 69 16.84 -11.76 2.34
C PHE A 69 16.82 -12.66 3.57
N ILE A 70 15.97 -13.68 3.61
CA ILE A 70 15.77 -14.50 4.82
C ILE A 70 17.06 -15.21 5.24
N ASP A 71 17.69 -15.94 4.33
CA ASP A 71 18.89 -16.74 4.64
C ASP A 71 20.10 -15.84 4.97
N PRO A 72 20.42 -14.79 4.17
CA PRO A 72 21.49 -13.85 4.51
C PRO A 72 21.31 -13.18 5.88
N LEU A 73 20.08 -12.74 6.21
CA LEU A 73 19.81 -12.10 7.50
C LEU A 73 19.87 -13.09 8.67
N GLN A 74 19.52 -14.36 8.46
CA GLN A 74 19.68 -15.39 9.50
C GLN A 74 21.12 -15.64 9.88
N ALA A 75 22.01 -15.68 8.88
CA ALA A 75 23.43 -15.93 9.11
C ALA A 75 24.05 -14.85 10.00
N LEU A 76 23.52 -13.61 9.95
CA LEU A 76 23.99 -12.47 10.73
C LEU A 76 23.44 -12.42 12.18
N GLY A 77 22.41 -13.22 12.51
CA GLY A 77 21.87 -13.27 13.87
C GLY A 77 21.38 -11.90 14.38
N ASP A 78 21.94 -11.41 15.49
CA ASP A 78 21.55 -10.14 16.12
C ASP A 78 22.37 -8.93 15.62
N GLU A 79 23.24 -9.10 14.62
CA GLU A 79 23.97 -7.99 14.02
C GLU A 79 23.03 -6.91 13.49
N LEU A 80 23.45 -5.65 13.63
CA LEU A 80 22.73 -4.50 13.10
C LEU A 80 22.97 -4.39 11.59
N VAL A 81 21.90 -4.22 10.83
CA VAL A 81 21.95 -3.99 9.39
C VAL A 81 21.28 -2.67 9.04
N LEU A 82 21.72 -2.08 7.93
CA LEU A 82 21.13 -0.89 7.31
C LEU A 82 20.25 -1.36 6.14
N ILE A 83 18.98 -1.02 6.17
CA ILE A 83 18.05 -1.17 5.06
C ILE A 83 18.07 0.15 4.28
N CYS A 84 18.62 0.12 3.08
CA CYS A 84 18.72 1.26 2.17
C CYS A 84 17.70 1.09 1.05
N GLN A 85 16.79 2.05 0.91
CA GLN A 85 15.73 2.03 -0.09
C GLN A 85 15.89 3.19 -1.07
N VAL A 86 15.81 2.87 -2.36
CA VAL A 86 15.89 3.82 -3.47
C VAL A 86 14.67 3.64 -4.34
N GLU A 87 13.93 4.72 -4.55
CA GLU A 87 12.77 4.75 -5.43
C GLU A 87 13.12 5.36 -6.79
N HIS A 88 12.68 4.73 -7.87
CA HIS A 88 12.87 5.22 -9.23
C HIS A 88 11.63 4.91 -10.09
N GLY A 89 10.76 5.90 -10.26
CA GLY A 89 9.47 5.68 -10.92
C GLY A 89 8.64 4.65 -10.14
N ASP A 90 8.20 3.60 -10.84
CA ASP A 90 7.49 2.48 -10.22
C ASP A 90 8.42 1.45 -9.56
N GLU A 91 9.73 1.63 -9.61
CA GLU A 91 10.68 0.66 -9.06
C GLU A 91 11.16 1.04 -7.67
N LEU A 92 11.32 0.01 -6.82
CA LEU A 92 11.97 0.13 -5.52
C LEU A 92 13.13 -0.86 -5.45
N VAL A 93 14.32 -0.33 -5.26
CA VAL A 93 15.50 -1.10 -4.89
C VAL A 93 15.62 -1.07 -3.37
N THR A 94 15.77 -2.25 -2.77
CA THR A 94 16.12 -2.42 -1.36
C THR A 94 17.47 -3.09 -1.28
N VAL A 95 18.44 -2.44 -0.64
CA VAL A 95 19.79 -2.93 -0.39
C VAL A 95 19.97 -3.09 1.11
N VAL A 96 20.50 -4.23 1.55
CA VAL A 96 20.83 -4.49 2.95
C VAL A 96 22.34 -4.48 3.09
N LEU A 97 22.85 -3.61 3.95
CA LEU A 97 24.27 -3.52 4.30
C LEU A 97 24.48 -3.91 5.76
N ARG A 98 25.62 -4.51 6.10
CA ARG A 98 26.01 -4.65 7.52
C ARG A 98 26.34 -3.27 8.08
N ALA A 99 25.84 -2.93 9.26
CA ALA A 99 26.05 -1.59 9.82
C ALA A 99 27.52 -1.33 10.22
N THR A 100 28.29 -2.37 10.55
CA THR A 100 29.66 -2.22 11.06
C THR A 100 30.67 -1.85 9.98
N ASP A 101 30.58 -2.44 8.80
CA ASP A 101 31.57 -2.32 7.72
C ASP A 101 30.95 -1.91 6.37
N ARG A 102 29.62 -1.77 6.33
CA ARG A 102 28.84 -1.42 5.12
C ARG A 102 28.98 -2.43 3.98
N THR A 103 29.38 -3.65 4.30
CA THR A 103 29.42 -4.74 3.32
C THR A 103 28.02 -5.11 2.87
N LEU A 104 27.88 -5.41 1.58
CA LEU A 104 26.62 -5.84 1.00
C LEU A 104 26.22 -7.20 1.56
N VAL A 105 25.00 -7.29 2.10
CA VAL A 105 24.41 -8.54 2.59
C VAL A 105 23.51 -9.15 1.53
N ALA A 106 22.60 -8.35 0.99
CA ALA A 106 21.68 -8.74 -0.06
C ALA A 106 21.03 -7.50 -0.69
N ALA A 107 20.51 -7.63 -1.92
CA ALA A 107 19.64 -6.61 -2.51
C ALA A 107 18.52 -7.23 -3.35
N THR A 108 17.43 -6.48 -3.54
CA THR A 108 16.36 -6.80 -4.49
C THR A 108 15.84 -5.55 -5.14
N ALA A 109 15.34 -5.67 -6.37
CA ALA A 109 14.50 -4.66 -7.00
C ALA A 109 13.07 -5.21 -7.08
N ILE A 110 12.08 -4.34 -6.94
CA ILE A 110 10.70 -4.63 -7.31
C ILE A 110 10.21 -3.60 -8.30
N ASP A 111 9.53 -4.08 -9.34
CA ASP A 111 8.65 -3.26 -10.13
C ASP A 111 7.29 -3.21 -9.42
N ARG A 112 6.96 -2.07 -8.81
CA ARG A 112 5.69 -1.84 -8.13
C ARG A 112 4.53 -1.71 -9.11
N SER A 113 4.76 -1.64 -10.43
CA SER A 113 3.73 -1.65 -11.46
C SER A 113 3.28 -3.07 -11.83
N VAL A 114 4.16 -4.07 -11.68
CA VAL A 114 3.83 -5.48 -11.99
C VAL A 114 2.75 -5.98 -11.04
N GLY A 115 1.66 -6.49 -11.62
CA GLY A 115 0.48 -6.93 -10.87
C GLY A 115 -0.48 -5.81 -10.46
N VAL A 116 -0.16 -4.55 -10.76
CA VAL A 116 -1.08 -3.41 -10.53
C VAL A 116 -2.14 -3.38 -11.62
N VAL A 117 -3.32 -3.85 -11.26
CA VAL A 117 -4.48 -3.74 -12.12
C VAL A 117 -5.14 -2.39 -11.91
N HIS A 118 -5.52 -1.80 -13.02
CA HIS A 118 -6.22 -0.54 -13.05
C HIS A 118 -7.60 -0.75 -13.68
N ILE A 119 -8.52 0.10 -13.29
CA ILE A 119 -9.82 0.29 -13.91
C ILE A 119 -9.92 1.75 -14.33
N THR A 120 -10.46 2.03 -15.52
CA THR A 120 -10.77 3.42 -15.87
C THR A 120 -11.98 3.88 -15.07
N VAL A 121 -12.08 5.17 -14.78
CA VAL A 121 -13.29 5.74 -14.15
C VAL A 121 -14.53 5.41 -14.98
N GLN A 122 -14.44 5.43 -16.30
CA GLN A 122 -15.53 5.02 -17.19
C GLN A 122 -16.01 3.59 -16.90
N GLU A 123 -15.09 2.62 -16.86
CA GLU A 123 -15.40 1.22 -16.59
C GLU A 123 -15.91 1.02 -15.16
N LEU A 124 -15.33 1.71 -14.17
CA LEU A 124 -15.80 1.72 -12.79
C LEU A 124 -17.26 2.20 -12.71
N CYS A 125 -17.59 3.31 -13.37
CA CYS A 125 -18.95 3.84 -13.41
C CYS A 125 -19.92 2.88 -14.11
N ALA A 126 -19.48 2.17 -15.16
CA ALA A 126 -20.30 1.16 -15.82
C ALA A 126 -20.64 0.01 -14.88
N ARG A 127 -19.66 -0.52 -14.14
CA ARG A 127 -19.85 -1.60 -13.18
C ARG A 127 -20.71 -1.18 -11.99
N LEU A 128 -20.49 0.00 -11.44
CA LEU A 128 -21.29 0.54 -10.33
C LEU A 128 -22.75 0.73 -10.75
N ARG A 129 -23.01 1.24 -11.96
CA ARG A 129 -24.37 1.41 -12.49
C ARG A 129 -25.10 0.09 -12.74
N ALA A 130 -24.37 -0.97 -13.05
CA ALA A 130 -24.94 -2.30 -13.30
C ALA A 130 -25.09 -3.14 -12.03
N SER A 131 -24.66 -2.65 -10.86
CA SER A 131 -24.59 -3.42 -9.63
C SER A 131 -25.70 -3.04 -8.64
N ASP A 132 -26.32 -4.07 -8.06
CA ASP A 132 -27.24 -3.94 -6.92
C ASP A 132 -26.53 -4.03 -5.56
N ALA A 133 -25.19 -3.97 -5.55
CA ALA A 133 -24.38 -4.09 -4.34
C ALA A 133 -24.63 -2.91 -3.37
N PRO A 134 -24.52 -3.14 -2.06
CA PRO A 134 -24.73 -2.09 -1.07
C PRO A 134 -23.76 -0.93 -1.30
N GLY A 135 -24.33 0.27 -1.43
CA GLY A 135 -23.58 1.52 -1.60
C GLY A 135 -23.00 1.76 -3.00
N ALA A 136 -23.35 0.94 -4.01
CA ALA A 136 -22.90 1.15 -5.39
C ALA A 136 -23.25 2.55 -5.93
N GLU A 137 -24.47 3.03 -5.67
CA GLU A 137 -24.92 4.37 -6.06
C GLU A 137 -24.08 5.49 -5.41
N LEU A 138 -23.64 5.31 -4.16
CA LEU A 138 -22.83 6.30 -3.43
C LEU A 138 -21.45 6.46 -4.05
N ALA A 139 -20.78 5.35 -4.39
CA ALA A 139 -19.50 5.41 -5.09
C ALA A 139 -19.66 5.89 -6.53
N LEU A 140 -20.79 5.59 -7.20
CA LEU A 140 -21.08 6.09 -8.54
C LEU A 140 -21.23 7.61 -8.55
N GLU A 141 -21.89 8.18 -7.53
CA GLU A 141 -22.03 9.62 -7.34
C GLU A 141 -20.65 10.31 -7.35
N VAL A 142 -19.68 9.77 -6.59
CA VAL A 142 -18.31 10.31 -6.55
C VAL A 142 -17.55 10.04 -7.85
N ALA A 143 -17.55 8.80 -8.34
CA ALA A 143 -16.79 8.41 -9.53
C ALA A 143 -17.23 9.18 -10.79
N SER A 144 -18.52 9.52 -10.91
CA SER A 144 -19.07 10.27 -12.05
C SER A 144 -18.53 11.70 -12.19
N GLN A 145 -17.90 12.22 -11.14
CA GLN A 145 -17.29 13.55 -11.11
C GLN A 145 -15.80 13.52 -11.49
N CYS A 146 -15.19 12.34 -11.58
CA CYS A 146 -13.79 12.17 -12.00
C CYS A 146 -13.67 12.11 -13.54
N PRO A 147 -12.51 12.49 -14.12
CA PRO A 147 -12.24 12.31 -15.54
C PRO A 147 -12.40 10.86 -16.00
N THR A 148 -13.13 10.61 -17.10
CA THR A 148 -13.51 9.25 -17.55
C THR A 148 -12.31 8.34 -17.85
N GLU A 149 -11.25 8.91 -18.41
CA GLU A 149 -10.02 8.20 -18.79
C GLU A 149 -9.03 8.03 -17.63
N GLU A 150 -9.34 8.60 -16.45
CA GLU A 150 -8.47 8.45 -15.28
C GLU A 150 -8.37 6.97 -14.91
N ARG A 151 -7.12 6.53 -14.70
CA ARG A 151 -6.81 5.15 -14.33
C ARG A 151 -6.71 5.04 -12.82
N VAL A 152 -7.64 4.31 -12.24
CA VAL A 152 -7.72 4.08 -10.79
C VAL A 152 -7.09 2.74 -10.47
N ARG A 153 -6.20 2.74 -9.48
CA ARG A 153 -5.56 1.51 -9.01
C ARG A 153 -6.56 0.60 -8.29
N ILE A 154 -6.51 -0.69 -8.62
CA ILE A 154 -7.13 -1.77 -7.85
C ILE A 154 -6.03 -2.44 -7.01
N PHE A 155 -6.22 -2.46 -5.69
CA PHE A 155 -5.33 -3.12 -4.75
C PHE A 155 -6.04 -4.27 -4.03
N GLU A 156 -5.33 -5.36 -3.79
CA GLU A 156 -5.86 -6.51 -3.06
C GLU A 156 -5.53 -6.41 -1.57
N GLN A 157 -6.54 -6.60 -0.72
CA GLN A 157 -6.39 -6.59 0.73
C GLN A 157 -7.29 -7.65 1.37
N GLY A 158 -6.88 -8.18 2.52
CA GLY A 158 -7.67 -9.18 3.24
C GLY A 158 -8.99 -8.59 3.73
N ALA A 159 -10.11 -9.19 3.31
CA ALA A 159 -11.45 -8.65 3.51
C ALA A 159 -11.78 -8.36 4.98
N LEU A 160 -11.54 -9.31 5.89
CA LEU A 160 -11.84 -9.16 7.31
C LEU A 160 -11.00 -8.07 7.98
N ALA A 161 -9.72 -7.98 7.64
CA ALA A 161 -8.83 -6.96 8.17
C ALA A 161 -9.24 -5.56 7.70
N THR A 162 -9.59 -5.42 6.42
CA THR A 162 -10.10 -4.18 5.84
C THR A 162 -11.43 -3.77 6.48
N ALA A 163 -12.38 -4.68 6.62
CA ALA A 163 -13.68 -4.40 7.25
C ALA A 163 -13.52 -3.84 8.66
N ARG A 164 -12.70 -4.48 9.51
CA ARG A 164 -12.41 -4.02 10.88
C ARG A 164 -11.74 -2.65 10.91
N THR A 165 -10.77 -2.44 10.02
CA THR A 165 -10.04 -1.18 9.91
C THR A 165 -10.96 -0.05 9.49
N PHE A 166 -11.82 -0.30 8.51
CA PHE A 166 -12.75 0.69 7.97
C PHE A 166 -13.83 1.04 8.97
N LEU A 167 -14.42 0.04 9.65
CA LEU A 167 -15.35 0.29 10.75
C LEU A 167 -14.71 1.21 11.80
N THR A 168 -13.52 0.87 12.28
CA THR A 168 -12.82 1.69 13.28
C THR A 168 -12.56 3.12 12.77
N LYS A 169 -11.92 3.25 11.60
CA LYS A 169 -11.50 4.53 11.04
C LYS A 169 -12.68 5.44 10.72
N TYR A 170 -13.71 4.90 10.06
CA TYR A 170 -14.80 5.70 9.53
C TYR A 170 -15.95 5.89 10.52
N THR A 171 -16.12 5.03 11.52
CA THR A 171 -16.95 5.38 12.70
C THR A 171 -16.35 6.58 13.42
N MET A 172 -15.04 6.59 13.70
CA MET A 172 -14.37 7.76 14.29
C MET A 172 -14.45 9.02 13.41
N ALA A 173 -14.43 8.86 12.08
CA ALA A 173 -14.61 9.98 11.16
C ALA A 173 -16.04 10.53 11.24
N ALA A 174 -17.05 9.66 11.25
CA ALA A 174 -18.45 10.06 11.42
C ALA A 174 -18.68 10.79 12.76
N GLU A 175 -18.09 10.29 13.85
CA GLU A 175 -18.12 10.97 15.16
C GLU A 175 -17.48 12.37 15.15
N LYS A 176 -16.51 12.59 14.25
CA LYS A 176 -15.86 13.89 14.02
C LYS A 176 -16.62 14.77 13.02
N GLY A 177 -17.80 14.36 12.58
CA GLY A 177 -18.68 15.13 11.70
C GLY A 177 -18.44 14.93 10.22
N PHE A 178 -17.67 13.93 9.78
CA PHE A 178 -17.55 13.60 8.35
C PHE A 178 -18.81 12.87 7.83
N ASP A 179 -19.21 13.15 6.59
CA ASP A 179 -20.32 12.42 5.93
C ASP A 179 -19.87 11.03 5.50
N VAL A 180 -20.06 10.01 6.35
CA VAL A 180 -19.73 8.62 6.03
C VAL A 180 -21.01 7.86 5.69
N ARG A 181 -21.16 7.47 4.41
CA ARG A 181 -22.35 6.75 3.91
C ARG A 181 -21.98 5.34 3.44
N GLY A 182 -22.80 4.35 3.79
CA GLY A 182 -22.65 2.95 3.32
C GLY A 182 -21.67 2.07 4.10
N LEU A 183 -21.02 2.58 5.17
CA LEU A 183 -20.01 1.85 5.94
C LEU A 183 -20.48 0.49 6.47
N ASP A 184 -21.69 0.42 7.05
CA ASP A 184 -22.21 -0.83 7.62
C ASP A 184 -22.46 -1.89 6.55
N GLY A 185 -23.03 -1.49 5.40
CA GLY A 185 -23.26 -2.38 4.27
C GLY A 185 -21.95 -2.90 3.68
N PHE A 186 -20.96 -2.01 3.57
CA PHE A 186 -19.61 -2.33 3.12
C PHE A 186 -18.92 -3.35 4.03
N ALA A 187 -18.91 -3.10 5.34
CA ALA A 187 -18.29 -4.01 6.30
C ALA A 187 -19.01 -5.37 6.37
N ARG A 188 -20.34 -5.39 6.34
CA ARG A 188 -21.13 -6.64 6.34
C ARG A 188 -20.90 -7.50 5.11
N ALA A 189 -20.65 -6.88 3.94
CA ALA A 189 -20.33 -7.62 2.73
C ALA A 189 -18.92 -8.24 2.76
N LEU A 190 -17.96 -7.60 3.44
CA LEU A 190 -16.58 -8.08 3.53
C LEU A 190 -16.34 -9.13 4.60
N VAL A 191 -17.04 -9.06 5.74
CA VAL A 191 -16.82 -10.00 6.87
C VAL A 191 -16.92 -11.48 6.49
N PRO A 192 -17.90 -11.93 5.67
CA PRO A 192 -18.04 -13.33 5.27
C PRO A 192 -16.86 -13.87 4.44
N LEU A 193 -16.11 -12.99 3.76
CA LEU A 193 -14.98 -13.38 2.90
C LEU A 193 -13.73 -13.77 3.71
N GLY A 194 -13.69 -13.49 5.02
CA GLY A 194 -12.57 -13.88 5.89
C GLY A 194 -11.22 -13.35 5.40
N ASP A 195 -10.30 -14.27 5.08
CA ASP A 195 -8.94 -13.96 4.62
C ASP A 195 -8.80 -13.85 3.09
N GLU A 196 -9.90 -13.97 2.35
CA GLU A 196 -9.89 -13.72 0.90
C GLU A 196 -9.49 -12.26 0.61
N GLN A 197 -8.94 -12.05 -0.59
CA GLN A 197 -8.35 -10.77 -1.00
C GLN A 197 -9.16 -10.14 -2.15
N PRO A 198 -10.33 -9.55 -1.86
CA PRO A 198 -11.06 -8.77 -2.84
C PRO A 198 -10.21 -7.59 -3.34
N GLY A 199 -10.47 -7.17 -4.58
CA GLY A 199 -9.90 -5.94 -5.11
C GLY A 199 -10.62 -4.73 -4.52
N PHE A 200 -9.89 -3.65 -4.27
CA PHE A 200 -10.43 -2.37 -3.82
C PHE A 200 -9.95 -1.26 -4.72
N CYS A 201 -10.81 -0.31 -5.03
CA CYS A 201 -10.42 0.95 -5.66
C CYS A 201 -10.96 2.13 -4.87
N ILE A 202 -10.23 3.24 -4.92
CA ILE A 202 -10.58 4.50 -4.27
C ILE A 202 -10.55 5.58 -5.35
N VAL A 203 -11.64 6.32 -5.48
CA VAL A 203 -11.73 7.53 -6.30
C VAL A 203 -11.95 8.73 -5.41
N GLN A 204 -11.43 9.87 -5.82
CA GLN A 204 -11.62 11.13 -5.10
C GLN A 204 -12.10 12.20 -6.07
N ALA A 205 -13.22 12.84 -5.73
CA ALA A 205 -13.73 14.02 -6.40
C ALA A 205 -13.85 15.15 -5.36
N ASP A 206 -12.98 16.15 -5.47
CA ASP A 206 -12.85 17.24 -4.51
C ASP A 206 -12.67 16.72 -3.06
N ILE A 207 -13.60 17.04 -2.16
CA ILE A 207 -13.61 16.60 -0.76
C ILE A 207 -14.27 15.24 -0.54
N SER A 208 -14.81 14.62 -1.59
CA SER A 208 -15.54 13.36 -1.53
C SER A 208 -14.70 12.19 -2.02
N VAL A 209 -14.76 11.08 -1.29
CA VAL A 209 -14.03 9.85 -1.57
C VAL A 209 -15.02 8.71 -1.76
N GLY A 210 -14.94 8.01 -2.89
CA GLY A 210 -15.69 6.80 -3.16
C GLY A 210 -14.79 5.59 -3.01
N ILE A 211 -15.21 4.60 -2.25
CA ILE A 211 -14.46 3.35 -2.05
C ILE A 211 -15.31 2.19 -2.52
N THR A 212 -14.75 1.38 -3.44
CA THR A 212 -15.43 0.22 -4.00
C THR A 212 -14.62 -1.04 -3.72
N ALA A 213 -15.28 -2.07 -3.23
CA ALA A 213 -14.76 -3.43 -3.15
C ALA A 213 -15.35 -4.27 -4.28
N PHE A 214 -14.52 -5.10 -4.90
CA PHE A 214 -14.91 -6.06 -5.92
C PHE A 214 -14.92 -7.47 -5.37
N THR A 215 -15.62 -8.39 -6.03
CA THR A 215 -15.51 -9.81 -5.74
C THR A 215 -14.07 -10.31 -5.94
N PRO A 216 -13.64 -11.37 -5.22
CA PRO A 216 -12.40 -12.07 -5.53
C PRO A 216 -12.37 -12.47 -7.02
N GLY A 217 -11.27 -12.19 -7.72
CA GLY A 217 -11.21 -12.34 -9.18
C GLY A 217 -11.67 -11.11 -9.99
N ARG A 218 -12.14 -10.05 -9.31
CA ARG A 218 -12.33 -8.67 -9.81
C ARG A 218 -13.37 -8.53 -10.92
N THR A 219 -14.42 -9.34 -10.89
CA THR A 219 -15.48 -9.32 -11.90
C THR A 219 -16.58 -8.32 -11.55
N ASP A 220 -17.05 -8.31 -10.31
CA ASP A 220 -18.29 -7.63 -9.91
C ASP A 220 -18.08 -6.74 -8.69
N VAL A 221 -18.90 -5.70 -8.54
CA VAL A 221 -18.91 -4.86 -7.33
C VAL A 221 -19.51 -5.68 -6.19
N LEU A 222 -18.75 -5.83 -5.11
CA LEU A 222 -19.18 -6.52 -3.89
C LEU A 222 -19.91 -5.56 -2.94
N ALA A 223 -19.34 -4.38 -2.73
CA ALA A 223 -19.91 -3.31 -1.93
C ALA A 223 -19.16 -2.00 -2.18
N ALA A 224 -19.79 -0.89 -1.83
CA ALA A 224 -19.18 0.42 -1.91
C ALA A 224 -19.61 1.32 -0.74
N MET A 225 -18.86 2.38 -0.53
CA MET A 225 -19.17 3.43 0.45
C MET A 225 -18.64 4.77 -0.05
N SER A 226 -19.14 5.86 0.52
CA SER A 226 -18.63 7.20 0.27
C SER A 226 -18.28 7.91 1.57
N VAL A 227 -17.31 8.81 1.50
CA VAL A 227 -16.89 9.69 2.58
C VAL A 227 -16.80 11.10 2.03
N GLY A 228 -17.69 11.98 2.44
CA GLY A 228 -17.66 13.40 2.13
C GLY A 228 -16.91 14.21 3.19
N GLY A 229 -16.82 15.53 2.97
CA GLY A 229 -16.33 16.47 3.98
C GLY A 229 -17.24 16.57 5.21
N LEU A 230 -17.05 17.61 6.02
CA LEU A 230 -17.87 17.83 7.22
C LEU A 230 -19.35 17.96 6.85
N SER A 231 -20.19 17.06 7.37
CA SER A 231 -21.64 17.22 7.36
C SER A 231 -22.00 18.41 8.24
N PRO A 232 -22.79 19.38 7.75
CA PRO A 232 -23.39 20.36 8.63
C PRO A 232 -24.30 19.60 9.60
N GLN A 233 -23.95 19.60 10.89
CA GLN A 233 -24.85 19.11 11.94
C GLN A 233 -26.13 19.95 11.83
N THR A 234 -27.23 19.29 11.49
CA THR A 234 -28.55 19.91 11.61
C THR A 234 -28.80 20.00 13.12
N GLU A 235 -28.53 21.16 13.69
CA GLU A 235 -29.06 21.49 15.01
C GLU A 235 -30.59 21.39 14.92
N THR A 236 -31.14 20.29 15.41
CA THR A 236 -32.54 20.23 15.78
C THR A 236 -32.69 21.18 16.95
N THR A 237 -33.06 22.42 16.66
CA THR A 237 -33.66 23.31 17.64
C THR A 237 -34.94 22.63 18.12
N GLU A 238 -34.87 21.95 19.26
CA GLU A 238 -36.06 21.63 20.04
C GLU A 238 -36.69 22.96 20.45
N GLU A 239 -37.65 23.40 19.66
CA GLU A 239 -38.72 24.29 20.11
C GLU A 239 -39.54 23.49 21.12
N ASN A 240 -39.42 23.81 22.41
CA ASN A 240 -40.36 23.38 23.45
C ASN A 240 -40.34 24.37 24.64
N GLY A 241 -41.44 25.12 24.77
CA GLY A 241 -41.99 25.56 26.07
C GLY A 241 -41.79 27.02 26.44
#